data_AF-A0A662WPH2-F1
#
_entry.id   AF-A0A662WPH2-F1
#
_cell.length_a   1.000
_cell.length_b   1.000
_cell.length_c   1.000
_cell.angle_alpha   90.00
_cell.angle_beta   90.00
_cell.angle_gamma   90.00
#
_symmetry.space_group_name_H-M   'P 1'
#
loop_
_entity.id
_entity.type
_entity.pdbx_description
1 polymer ?
#
loop_
_entity_poly.entity_id
_entity_poly.type
_entity_poly.pdbx_seq_one_letter_code
_entity_poly.pdbx_strand_id
1 'polypeptide(L)'
;MNVAKHAALWDEVQGSCEPEKLQAALSSGVDASALLDGWTPLHFLCENRSIEPAARAEGLRLLLQAGFAANAVDEDNKKTPLHLLCENDAVSEDALEALLAARPDTDAVDEDGNTALHYLGENSFVTERMVSVLLASKTKLNTQNQFQSTPAHYICQNSRLGKIASDYIPSRKQDCLAYLQKFTAPNLVPTGGTSLETAGLGGEDPSELPEPLKKALTAWNASLPPFDAAFYNAVSCEGAFEATYEEVQEVSGLACEAPSDGTAFAAWEKSLAKWRACILLAYAALVPPNTWHQYAEQYHRPVPSDLTKALAKVEAAWSQYPEQTQRRGRFEMLAGVFNS
;
A
#
# COMPACT_ATOMS: atom_id res chain seq x y z
N MET A 1 -1.68 50.07 1.27
CA MET A 1 -2.67 49.31 2.05
C MET A 1 -2.96 47.93 1.46
N ASN A 2 -3.02 47.76 0.13
CA ASN A 2 -3.29 46.45 -0.49
C ASN A 2 -2.10 45.46 -0.41
N VAL A 3 -0.85 45.95 -0.56
CA VAL A 3 0.37 45.11 -0.52
C VAL A 3 0.60 44.46 0.86
N ALA A 4 0.43 45.21 1.95
CA ALA A 4 0.60 44.68 3.32
C ALA A 4 -0.49 43.65 3.71
N LYS A 5 -1.66 43.71 3.07
CA LYS A 5 -2.78 42.78 3.32
C LYS A 5 -2.59 41.45 2.58
N HIS A 6 -2.13 41.53 1.33
CA HIS A 6 -1.67 40.34 0.62
C HIS A 6 -0.55 39.66 1.40
N ALA A 7 0.43 40.40 1.90
CA ALA A 7 1.49 39.85 2.75
C ALA A 7 0.92 39.12 3.98
N ALA A 8 0.00 39.73 4.72
CA ALA A 8 -0.60 39.11 5.90
C ALA A 8 -1.35 37.79 5.59
N LEU A 9 -2.05 37.69 4.47
CA LEU A 9 -2.69 36.44 4.05
C LEU A 9 -1.65 35.34 3.79
N TRP A 10 -0.59 35.67 3.05
CA TRP A 10 0.48 34.72 2.72
C TRP A 10 1.28 34.30 3.95
N ASP A 11 1.56 35.24 4.86
CA ASP A 11 2.23 34.99 6.13
C ASP A 11 1.43 33.99 7.00
N GLU A 12 0.10 34.10 7.02
CA GLU A 12 -0.74 33.18 7.81
C GLU A 12 -0.76 31.76 7.22
N VAL A 13 -0.91 31.61 5.90
CA VAL A 13 -0.97 30.26 5.28
C VAL A 13 0.39 29.57 5.20
N GLN A 14 1.50 30.33 5.21
CA GLN A 14 2.87 29.79 5.27
C GLN A 14 3.38 29.63 6.71
N GLY A 15 2.76 30.31 7.68
CA GLY A 15 3.12 30.28 9.09
C GLY A 15 2.33 29.24 9.90
N SER A 16 1.94 29.61 11.12
CA SER A 16 1.16 28.77 12.04
C SER A 16 -0.35 28.80 11.79
N CYS A 17 -0.83 29.70 10.91
CA CYS A 17 -2.24 29.97 10.62
C CYS A 17 -3.07 30.21 11.89
N GLU A 18 -3.09 31.45 12.38
CA GLU A 18 -4.00 31.89 13.43
C GLU A 18 -5.35 32.29 12.81
N PRO A 19 -6.46 31.54 13.03
CA PRO A 19 -7.71 31.77 12.30
C PRO A 19 -8.27 33.19 12.44
N GLU A 20 -8.07 33.85 13.58
CA GLU A 20 -8.48 35.23 13.81
C GLU A 20 -7.72 36.23 12.93
N LYS A 21 -6.40 36.03 12.77
CA LYS A 21 -5.56 36.87 11.92
C LYS A 21 -5.87 36.63 10.44
N LEU A 22 -6.06 35.36 10.06
CA LEU A 22 -6.49 34.99 8.72
C LEU A 22 -7.86 35.60 8.38
N GLN A 23 -8.84 35.50 9.26
CA GLN A 23 -10.16 36.13 9.08
C GLN A 23 -10.06 37.66 8.94
N ALA A 24 -9.20 38.31 9.73
CA ALA A 24 -8.94 39.74 9.62
C ALA A 24 -8.30 40.11 8.27
N ALA A 25 -7.36 39.31 7.78
CA ALA A 25 -6.77 39.50 6.45
C ALA A 25 -7.83 39.38 5.34
N LEU A 26 -8.71 38.37 5.42
CA LEU A 26 -9.76 38.10 4.43
C LEU A 26 -10.90 39.14 4.42
N SER A 27 -11.29 39.67 5.57
CA SER A 27 -12.37 40.68 5.72
C SER A 27 -12.08 42.00 4.96
N SER A 28 -10.87 42.13 4.44
CA SER A 28 -10.39 43.34 3.79
C SER A 28 -10.54 43.34 2.25
N GLY A 29 -11.21 42.33 1.69
CA GLY A 29 -11.58 42.25 0.27
C GLY A 29 -10.46 41.68 -0.61
N VAL A 30 -9.83 40.58 -0.17
CA VAL A 30 -8.77 39.92 -0.95
C VAL A 30 -9.33 39.35 -2.25
N ASP A 31 -8.56 39.49 -3.32
CA ASP A 31 -8.86 38.87 -4.61
C ASP A 31 -8.73 37.34 -4.50
N ALA A 32 -9.84 36.62 -4.66
CA ALA A 32 -9.88 35.16 -4.60
C ALA A 32 -9.11 34.48 -5.77
N SER A 33 -8.65 35.25 -6.76
CA SER A 33 -7.75 34.80 -7.83
C SER A 33 -6.27 35.06 -7.54
N ALA A 34 -5.93 35.57 -6.36
CA ALA A 34 -4.55 35.84 -5.97
C ALA A 34 -3.70 34.56 -5.98
N LEU A 35 -2.55 34.65 -6.67
CA LEU A 35 -1.53 33.61 -6.73
C LEU A 35 -0.21 34.14 -6.17
N LEU A 36 0.54 33.25 -5.53
CA LEU A 36 1.94 33.45 -5.16
C LEU A 36 2.71 32.23 -5.64
N ASP A 37 3.69 32.44 -6.52
CA ASP A 37 4.47 31.37 -7.14
C ASP A 37 3.59 30.26 -7.78
N GLY A 38 2.54 30.67 -8.48
CA GLY A 38 1.59 29.75 -9.13
C GLY A 38 0.61 29.05 -8.17
N TRP A 39 0.67 29.35 -6.87
CA TRP A 39 -0.15 28.70 -5.84
C TRP A 39 -1.21 29.62 -5.26
N THR A 40 -2.39 29.08 -4.98
CA THR A 40 -3.42 29.78 -4.18
C THR A 40 -3.13 29.63 -2.68
N PRO A 41 -3.73 30.46 -1.81
CA PRO A 41 -3.62 30.28 -0.35
C PRO A 41 -4.07 28.88 0.13
N LEU A 42 -5.07 28.29 -0.53
CA LEU A 42 -5.49 26.90 -0.26
C LEU A 42 -4.35 25.88 -0.49
N HIS A 43 -3.51 26.05 -1.52
CA HIS A 43 -2.40 25.12 -1.78
C HIS A 43 -1.38 25.18 -0.63
N PHE A 44 -0.95 26.39 -0.24
CA PHE A 44 -0.04 26.57 0.90
C PHE A 44 -0.61 25.99 2.20
N LEU A 45 -1.88 26.27 2.49
CA LEU A 45 -2.50 25.78 3.72
C LEU A 45 -2.60 24.24 3.75
N CYS A 46 -2.84 23.61 2.59
CA CYS A 46 -2.92 22.16 2.44
C CYS A 46 -1.54 21.48 2.49
N GLU A 47 -0.48 22.11 2.00
CA GLU A 47 0.89 21.56 2.03
C GLU A 47 1.60 21.78 3.37
N ASN A 48 1.31 22.87 4.06
CA ASN A 48 2.02 23.26 5.28
C ASN A 48 1.81 22.25 6.42
N ARG A 49 2.88 21.51 6.74
CA ARG A 49 2.92 20.44 7.75
C ARG A 49 3.02 20.96 9.19
N SER A 50 3.37 22.24 9.37
CA SER A 50 3.58 22.86 10.69
C SER A 50 2.31 23.44 11.32
N ILE A 51 1.22 23.51 10.56
CA ILE A 51 -0.06 24.03 11.07
C ILE A 51 -0.78 22.96 11.88
N GLU A 52 -1.29 23.38 13.05
CA GLU A 52 -2.09 22.53 13.92
C GLU A 52 -3.38 22.06 13.22
N PRO A 53 -3.81 20.79 13.38
CA PRO A 53 -4.94 20.23 12.66
C PRO A 53 -6.23 21.05 12.70
N ALA A 54 -6.58 21.59 13.88
CA ALA A 54 -7.78 22.41 14.07
C ALA A 54 -7.66 23.78 13.36
N ALA A 55 -6.47 24.38 13.41
CA ALA A 55 -6.19 25.64 12.75
C ALA A 55 -6.24 25.49 11.22
N ARG A 56 -5.70 24.39 10.67
CA ARG A 56 -5.80 24.08 9.24
C ARG A 56 -7.26 23.93 8.80
N ALA A 57 -8.05 23.14 9.54
CA ALA A 57 -9.45 22.91 9.21
C ALA A 57 -10.25 24.22 9.21
N GLU A 58 -10.04 25.10 10.20
CA GLU A 58 -10.70 26.39 10.24
C GLU A 58 -10.21 27.34 9.14
N GLY A 59 -8.89 27.39 8.89
CA GLY A 59 -8.34 28.18 7.81
C GLY A 59 -8.89 27.79 6.44
N LEU A 60 -9.08 26.49 6.19
CA LEU A 60 -9.71 25.99 4.97
C LEU A 60 -11.16 26.51 4.85
N ARG A 61 -11.95 26.45 5.93
CA ARG A 61 -13.31 27.00 5.93
C ARG A 61 -13.32 28.48 5.60
N LEU A 62 -12.43 29.26 6.22
CA LEU A 62 -12.31 30.70 6.03
C LEU A 62 -11.97 31.05 4.58
N LEU A 63 -10.96 30.38 3.99
CA LEU A 63 -10.56 30.60 2.60
C LEU A 63 -11.67 30.20 1.62
N LEU A 64 -12.33 29.06 1.83
CA LEU A 64 -13.43 28.62 0.97
C LEU A 64 -14.63 29.56 1.05
N GLN A 65 -14.97 30.06 2.25
CA GLN A 65 -16.02 31.08 2.43
C GLN A 65 -15.67 32.42 1.79
N ALA A 66 -14.38 32.77 1.76
CA ALA A 66 -13.88 33.95 1.06
C ALA A 66 -13.85 33.80 -0.48
N GLY A 67 -14.21 32.64 -1.01
CA GLY A 67 -14.40 32.41 -2.44
C GLY A 67 -13.17 31.87 -3.19
N PHE A 68 -12.12 31.45 -2.48
CA PHE A 68 -10.98 30.78 -3.10
C PHE A 68 -11.43 29.43 -3.70
N ALA A 69 -11.02 29.16 -4.94
CA ALA A 69 -11.49 27.99 -5.68
C ALA A 69 -10.85 26.69 -5.16
N ALA A 70 -11.69 25.76 -4.67
CA ALA A 70 -11.25 24.44 -4.21
C ALA A 70 -10.64 23.55 -5.31
N ASN A 71 -10.95 23.86 -6.57
CA ASN A 71 -10.45 23.16 -7.77
C ASN A 71 -9.35 23.96 -8.50
N ALA A 72 -8.79 25.00 -7.87
CA ALA A 72 -7.60 25.62 -8.42
C ALA A 72 -6.51 24.55 -8.57
N VAL A 73 -5.69 24.70 -9.60
CA VAL A 73 -4.55 23.82 -9.86
C VAL A 73 -3.28 24.65 -9.78
N ASP A 74 -2.22 24.07 -9.23
CA ASP A 74 -0.90 24.71 -9.26
C ASP A 74 -0.31 24.75 -10.69
N GLU A 75 0.69 25.60 -10.88
CA GLU A 75 1.37 25.73 -12.16
C GLU A 75 2.32 24.56 -12.43
N ASP A 76 2.93 24.00 -11.38
CA ASP A 76 4.03 23.03 -11.48
C ASP A 76 3.58 21.63 -11.88
N ASN A 77 2.53 21.09 -11.24
CA ASN A 77 2.11 19.69 -11.39
C ASN A 77 0.60 19.54 -11.64
N LYS A 78 -0.13 20.65 -11.81
CA LYS A 78 -1.59 20.68 -11.89
C LYS A 78 -2.28 20.07 -10.66
N LYS A 79 -1.61 20.05 -9.51
CA LYS A 79 -2.19 19.53 -8.27
C LYS A 79 -3.24 20.49 -7.76
N THR A 80 -4.35 19.95 -7.25
CA THR A 80 -5.36 20.74 -6.52
C THR A 80 -5.02 20.81 -5.03
N PRO A 81 -5.63 21.71 -4.24
CA PRO A 81 -5.49 21.72 -2.79
C PRO A 81 -5.82 20.35 -2.15
N LEU A 82 -6.76 19.61 -2.73
CA LEU A 82 -7.12 18.28 -2.25
C LEU A 82 -6.00 17.25 -2.46
N HIS A 83 -5.24 17.33 -3.56
CA HIS A 83 -4.05 16.49 -3.77
C HIS A 83 -3.02 16.75 -2.68
N LEU A 84 -2.66 18.02 -2.47
CA LEU A 84 -1.66 18.41 -1.47
C LEU A 84 -2.08 18.04 -0.06
N LEU A 85 -3.37 18.20 0.29
CA LEU A 85 -3.88 17.81 1.60
C LEU A 85 -3.78 16.31 1.83
N CYS A 86 -4.07 15.50 0.81
CA CYS A 86 -3.98 14.03 0.90
C CYS A 86 -2.53 13.51 0.91
N GLU A 87 -1.58 14.25 0.34
CA GLU A 87 -0.13 13.97 0.39
C GLU A 87 0.52 14.44 1.70
N ASN A 88 -0.16 15.30 2.46
CA ASN A 88 0.37 15.87 3.69
C ASN A 88 0.35 14.86 4.86
N ASP A 89 1.50 14.63 5.49
CA ASP A 89 1.62 13.74 6.65
C ASP A 89 0.90 14.26 7.90
N ALA A 90 0.62 15.56 7.97
CA ALA A 90 -0.16 16.20 9.03
C ALA A 90 -1.66 16.29 8.71
N VAL A 91 -2.15 15.55 7.71
CA VAL A 91 -3.57 15.50 7.32
C VAL A 91 -4.46 15.12 8.50
N SER A 92 -5.65 15.73 8.57
CA SER A 92 -6.66 15.43 9.59
C SER A 92 -8.03 15.25 8.95
N GLU A 93 -8.89 14.48 9.61
CA GLU A 93 -10.27 14.24 9.18
C GLU A 93 -11.04 15.56 9.05
N ASP A 94 -10.88 16.47 10.03
CA ASP A 94 -11.54 17.77 10.03
C ASP A 94 -11.12 18.66 8.85
N ALA A 95 -9.83 18.63 8.48
CA ALA A 95 -9.33 19.39 7.33
C ALA A 95 -9.87 18.82 6.01
N LEU A 96 -9.92 17.50 5.90
CA LEU A 96 -10.49 16.81 4.73
C LEU A 96 -11.99 17.10 4.60
N GLU A 97 -12.76 16.98 5.69
CA GLU A 97 -14.19 17.32 5.72
C GLU A 97 -14.42 18.81 5.38
N ALA A 98 -13.59 19.71 5.90
CA ALA A 98 -13.68 21.15 5.61
C ALA A 98 -13.49 21.44 4.11
N LEU A 99 -12.49 20.83 3.46
CA LEU A 99 -12.25 21.02 2.03
C LEU A 99 -13.35 20.38 1.17
N LEU A 100 -13.80 19.17 1.53
CA LEU A 100 -14.85 18.46 0.80
C LEU A 100 -16.23 19.11 0.93
N ALA A 101 -16.48 19.90 1.97
CA ALA A 101 -17.72 20.67 2.13
C ALA A 101 -17.95 21.65 0.95
N ALA A 102 -16.86 22.12 0.32
CA ALA A 102 -16.93 22.96 -0.89
C ALA A 102 -17.20 22.15 -2.18
N ARG A 103 -17.35 20.82 -2.08
CA ARG A 103 -17.57 19.89 -3.20
C ARG A 103 -16.54 20.05 -4.34
N PRO A 104 -15.24 19.97 -4.04
CA PRO A 104 -14.22 19.93 -5.07
C PRO A 104 -14.43 18.71 -5.98
N ASP A 105 -13.84 18.77 -7.18
CA ASP A 105 -13.75 17.62 -8.06
C ASP A 105 -12.73 16.64 -7.48
N THR A 106 -13.23 15.58 -6.84
CA THR A 106 -12.41 14.54 -6.22
C THR A 106 -11.77 13.59 -7.24
N ASP A 107 -12.22 13.65 -8.50
CA ASP A 107 -11.68 12.86 -9.62
C ASP A 107 -10.73 13.69 -10.50
N ALA A 108 -10.47 14.95 -10.13
CA ALA A 108 -9.45 15.76 -10.79
C ALA A 108 -8.12 15.00 -10.77
N VAL A 109 -7.39 15.08 -11.88
CA VAL A 109 -6.08 14.45 -12.02
C VAL A 109 -5.01 15.52 -12.16
N ASP A 110 -3.86 15.27 -11.55
CA ASP A 110 -2.64 16.05 -11.73
C ASP A 110 -1.93 15.69 -13.05
N GLU A 111 -0.73 16.23 -13.28
CA GLU A 111 0.06 15.94 -14.48
C GLU A 111 0.40 14.46 -14.64
N ASP A 112 0.61 13.73 -13.55
CA ASP A 112 0.91 12.29 -13.55
C ASP A 112 -0.35 11.42 -13.69
N GLY A 113 -1.53 12.03 -13.79
CA GLY A 113 -2.81 11.33 -13.84
C GLY A 113 -3.26 10.80 -12.48
N ASN A 114 -2.61 11.21 -11.38
CA ASN A 114 -3.02 10.84 -10.03
C ASN A 114 -4.21 11.69 -9.59
N THR A 115 -5.14 11.04 -8.90
CA THR A 115 -6.21 11.70 -8.13
C THR A 115 -5.76 11.88 -6.68
N ALA A 116 -6.46 12.73 -5.91
CA ALA A 116 -6.18 12.89 -4.48
C ALA A 116 -6.26 11.57 -3.68
N LEU A 117 -7.10 10.61 -4.13
CA LEU A 117 -7.21 9.30 -3.49
C LEU A 117 -5.98 8.41 -3.73
N HIS A 118 -5.19 8.64 -4.78
CA HIS A 118 -3.89 7.97 -4.94
C HIS A 118 -2.94 8.37 -3.81
N TYR A 119 -2.77 9.68 -3.61
CA TYR A 119 -1.93 10.23 -2.55
C TYR A 119 -2.40 9.80 -1.15
N LEU A 120 -3.70 9.86 -0.89
CA LEU A 120 -4.23 9.40 0.40
C LEU A 120 -3.99 7.90 0.62
N GLY A 121 -4.06 7.10 -0.45
CA GLY A 121 -3.77 5.68 -0.41
C GLY A 121 -2.31 5.38 -0.08
N GLU A 122 -1.36 6.20 -0.52
CA GLU A 122 0.07 6.05 -0.23
C GLU A 122 0.47 6.64 1.13
N ASN A 123 -0.30 7.59 1.65
CA ASN A 123 0.01 8.33 2.86
C ASN A 123 0.08 7.40 4.10
N SER A 124 1.17 7.48 4.86
CA SER A 124 1.40 6.65 6.05
C SER A 124 0.59 7.05 7.29
N PHE A 125 -0.04 8.22 7.27
CA PHE A 125 -0.82 8.80 8.37
C PHE A 125 -2.34 8.73 8.14
N VAL A 126 -2.76 8.13 7.02
CA VAL A 126 -4.17 7.95 6.67
C VAL A 126 -4.93 7.10 7.70
N THR A 127 -6.20 7.46 7.92
CA THR A 127 -7.17 6.70 8.73
C THR A 127 -8.29 6.14 7.86
N GLU A 128 -8.96 5.10 8.35
CA GLU A 128 -10.15 4.50 7.72
C GLU A 128 -11.24 5.53 7.40
N ARG A 129 -11.41 6.48 8.32
CA ARG A 129 -12.43 7.51 8.22
C ARG A 129 -12.10 8.52 7.13
N MET A 130 -10.83 8.88 6.94
CA MET A 130 -10.43 9.75 5.83
C MET A 130 -10.80 9.14 4.47
N VAL A 131 -10.50 7.83 4.29
CA VAL A 131 -10.87 7.10 3.08
C VAL A 131 -12.39 7.06 2.91
N SER A 132 -13.12 6.74 3.99
CA SER A 132 -14.58 6.68 3.98
C SER A 132 -15.23 8.02 3.59
N VAL A 133 -14.69 9.13 4.08
CA VAL A 133 -15.15 10.48 3.78
C VAL A 133 -14.96 10.82 2.29
N LEU A 134 -13.81 10.48 1.70
CA LEU A 134 -13.57 10.64 0.25
C LEU A 134 -14.40 9.68 -0.62
N LEU A 135 -14.71 8.47 -0.15
CA LEU A 135 -15.59 7.57 -0.89
C LEU A 135 -17.05 8.04 -0.85
N ALA A 136 -17.47 8.67 0.24
CA ALA A 136 -18.80 9.26 0.36
C ALA A 136 -19.05 10.39 -0.65
N SER A 137 -17.99 11.08 -1.11
CA SER A 137 -18.07 12.08 -2.19
C SER A 137 -18.14 11.48 -3.61
N LYS A 138 -18.31 10.16 -3.75
CA LYS A 138 -18.43 9.42 -5.03
C LYS A 138 -17.17 9.40 -5.89
N THR A 139 -16.01 9.50 -5.25
CA THR A 139 -14.69 9.42 -5.92
C THR A 139 -14.50 8.09 -6.65
N LYS A 140 -13.91 8.13 -7.85
CA LYS A 140 -13.55 6.94 -8.62
C LYS A 140 -12.33 6.25 -8.02
N LEU A 141 -12.46 4.94 -7.81
CA LEU A 141 -11.38 4.07 -7.32
C LEU A 141 -10.56 3.41 -8.43
N ASN A 142 -10.95 3.59 -9.69
CA ASN A 142 -10.39 2.90 -10.85
C ASN A 142 -9.74 3.83 -11.87
N THR A 143 -9.58 5.12 -11.55
CA THR A 143 -8.86 6.07 -12.40
C THR A 143 -7.41 5.60 -12.51
N GLN A 144 -6.91 5.41 -13.73
CA GLN A 144 -5.54 5.00 -13.95
C GLN A 144 -4.65 6.23 -14.15
N ASN A 145 -3.57 6.31 -13.38
CA ASN A 145 -2.50 7.27 -13.60
C ASN A 145 -1.61 6.86 -14.79
N GLN A 146 -0.57 7.64 -15.10
CA GLN A 146 0.37 7.34 -16.19
C GLN A 146 1.10 6.00 -16.01
N PHE A 147 1.22 5.51 -14.77
CA PHE A 147 1.79 4.20 -14.44
C PHE A 147 0.77 3.06 -14.52
N GLN A 148 -0.44 3.33 -15.01
CA GLN A 148 -1.59 2.41 -15.02
C GLN A 148 -2.05 1.99 -13.61
N SER A 149 -1.56 2.67 -12.58
CA SER A 149 -1.96 2.44 -11.20
C SER A 149 -3.26 3.16 -10.88
N THR A 150 -4.09 2.59 -10.01
CA THR A 150 -5.35 3.17 -9.55
C THR A 150 -5.27 3.51 -8.06
N PRO A 151 -6.15 4.36 -7.51
CA PRO A 151 -6.15 4.65 -6.08
C PRO A 151 -6.30 3.39 -5.22
N ALA A 152 -7.09 2.42 -5.70
CA ALA A 152 -7.25 1.13 -5.04
C ALA A 152 -5.91 0.39 -4.88
N HIS A 153 -4.96 0.58 -5.80
CA HIS A 153 -3.65 -0.06 -5.75
C HIS A 153 -2.85 0.42 -4.54
N TYR A 154 -2.79 1.73 -4.36
CA TYR A 154 -2.06 2.37 -3.26
C TYR A 154 -2.71 2.03 -1.91
N ILE A 155 -4.04 2.10 -1.82
CA ILE A 155 -4.79 1.72 -0.61
C ILE A 155 -4.51 0.26 -0.20
N CYS A 156 -4.46 -0.65 -1.18
CA CYS A 156 -4.20 -2.06 -0.92
C CYS A 156 -2.75 -2.34 -0.49
N GLN A 157 -1.79 -1.55 -0.97
CA GLN A 157 -0.37 -1.68 -0.62
C GLN A 157 -0.03 -1.01 0.72
N ASN A 158 -0.88 -0.11 1.20
CA ASN A 158 -0.69 0.58 2.46
C ASN A 158 -0.90 -0.37 3.64
N SER A 159 0.15 -0.55 4.46
CA SER A 159 0.16 -1.47 5.60
C SER A 159 -0.88 -1.15 6.66
N ARG A 160 -1.35 0.10 6.76
CA ARG A 160 -2.41 0.51 7.69
C ARG A 160 -3.81 0.28 7.15
N LEU A 161 -4.01 0.39 5.84
CA LEU A 161 -5.31 0.27 5.19
C LEU A 161 -5.58 -1.11 4.57
N GLY A 162 -4.57 -1.97 4.44
CA GLY A 162 -4.69 -3.25 3.72
C GLY A 162 -5.84 -4.15 4.23
N LYS A 163 -6.06 -4.22 5.55
CA LYS A 163 -7.20 -4.96 6.14
C LYS A 163 -8.56 -4.26 5.93
N ILE A 164 -8.56 -2.94 5.71
CA ILE A 164 -9.77 -2.13 5.51
C ILE A 164 -10.21 -2.15 4.05
N ALA A 165 -9.27 -2.23 3.11
CA ALA A 165 -9.55 -2.38 1.68
C ALA A 165 -10.38 -3.63 1.38
N SER A 166 -10.21 -4.72 2.14
CA SER A 166 -10.99 -5.96 1.98
C SER A 166 -12.43 -5.87 2.47
N ASP A 167 -12.70 -4.98 3.44
CA ASP A 167 -14.00 -4.86 4.13
C ASP A 167 -14.83 -3.67 3.63
N TYR A 168 -14.19 -2.53 3.31
CA TYR A 168 -14.85 -1.24 3.04
C TYR A 168 -14.98 -0.83 1.57
N ILE A 169 -14.53 -1.66 0.62
CA ILE A 169 -14.85 -1.48 -0.82
C ILE A 169 -15.90 -2.52 -1.28
N PRO A 170 -17.08 -2.66 -0.63
CA PRO A 170 -18.04 -3.69 -0.99
C PRO A 170 -18.72 -3.44 -2.34
N SER A 171 -18.77 -2.20 -2.85
CA SER A 171 -19.40 -1.92 -4.15
C SER A 171 -18.53 -2.35 -5.35
N ARG A 172 -17.23 -2.60 -5.15
CA ARG A 172 -16.28 -3.08 -6.18
C ARG A 172 -15.21 -4.01 -5.62
N LYS A 173 -15.59 -4.87 -4.67
CA LYS A 173 -14.75 -5.93 -4.09
C LYS A 173 -14.03 -6.75 -5.18
N GLN A 174 -14.67 -6.96 -6.33
CA GLN A 174 -14.07 -7.64 -7.48
C GLN A 174 -12.92 -6.87 -8.15
N ASP A 175 -12.96 -5.53 -8.23
CA ASP A 175 -11.90 -4.74 -8.90
C ASP A 175 -10.64 -4.66 -8.01
N CYS A 176 -10.83 -4.48 -6.69
CA CYS A 176 -9.74 -4.48 -5.72
C CYS A 176 -9.15 -5.89 -5.52
N LEU A 177 -10.01 -6.93 -5.45
CA LEU A 177 -9.54 -8.31 -5.46
C LEU A 177 -8.88 -8.67 -6.79
N ALA A 178 -9.38 -8.21 -7.94
CA ALA A 178 -8.74 -8.46 -9.24
C ALA A 178 -7.38 -7.76 -9.34
N TYR A 179 -7.22 -6.56 -8.78
CA TYR A 179 -5.92 -5.90 -8.68
C TYR A 179 -4.96 -6.64 -7.74
N LEU A 180 -5.38 -6.92 -6.51
CA LEU A 180 -4.61 -7.75 -5.57
C LEU A 180 -4.26 -9.10 -6.21
N GLN A 181 -5.19 -9.72 -6.94
CA GLN A 181 -4.94 -10.97 -7.67
C GLN A 181 -3.98 -10.80 -8.87
N LYS A 182 -3.93 -9.61 -9.48
CA LYS A 182 -3.07 -9.30 -10.63
C LYS A 182 -1.69 -8.77 -10.22
N PHE A 183 -1.54 -8.16 -9.05
CA PHE A 183 -0.34 -7.40 -8.65
C PHE A 183 0.16 -7.66 -7.22
N THR A 184 -0.47 -8.55 -6.45
CA THR A 184 0.09 -9.12 -5.22
C THR A 184 0.04 -10.66 -5.33
N ALA A 185 1.12 -11.43 -5.58
CA ALA A 185 2.57 -11.23 -5.56
C ALA A 185 3.27 -12.33 -6.41
N PRO A 186 4.60 -12.32 -6.69
CA PRO A 186 5.60 -11.24 -6.60
C PRO A 186 6.11 -10.81 -8.00
N ASN A 187 6.99 -9.81 -8.02
CA ASN A 187 7.92 -9.41 -9.09
C ASN A 187 7.47 -8.42 -10.18
N LEU A 188 7.85 -7.16 -9.91
CA LEU A 188 8.88 -6.39 -10.64
C LEU A 188 8.66 -6.08 -12.13
N VAL A 189 8.39 -4.81 -12.41
CA VAL A 189 9.38 -3.95 -13.09
C VAL A 189 9.51 -2.63 -12.32
N PRO A 190 10.73 -2.20 -11.93
CA PRO A 190 10.95 -0.87 -11.39
C PRO A 190 10.88 0.14 -12.54
N THR A 191 9.80 0.92 -12.60
CA THR A 191 9.79 2.14 -13.41
C THR A 191 10.09 3.32 -12.50
N GLY A 192 11.36 3.74 -12.52
CA GLY A 192 11.75 5.11 -12.20
C GLY A 192 11.89 5.45 -10.72
N GLY A 193 13.03 5.09 -10.14
CA GLY A 193 13.46 5.59 -8.83
C GLY A 193 14.85 5.07 -8.52
N THR A 194 15.84 5.94 -8.57
CA THR A 194 17.25 5.61 -8.33
C THR A 194 17.50 5.19 -6.88
N SER A 195 17.49 3.89 -6.62
CA SER A 195 18.32 3.23 -5.59
C SER A 195 18.26 1.72 -5.77
N LEU A 196 19.38 1.13 -6.21
CA LEU A 196 19.63 -0.31 -6.15
C LEU A 196 19.71 -0.75 -4.68
N GLU A 197 18.57 -1.01 -4.06
CA GLU A 197 18.51 -1.97 -2.96
C GLU A 197 18.20 -3.33 -3.58
N THR A 198 19.16 -4.24 -3.50
CA THR A 198 19.00 -5.63 -3.93
C THR A 198 17.76 -6.22 -3.25
N ALA A 199 16.72 -6.58 -4.02
CA ALA A 199 15.58 -7.30 -3.49
C ALA A 199 16.08 -8.56 -2.76
N GLY A 200 15.98 -8.58 -1.43
CA GLY A 200 16.50 -9.66 -0.58
C GLY A 200 15.84 -10.99 -0.90
N LEU A 201 16.59 -12.08 -0.75
CA LEU A 201 16.10 -13.44 -0.94
C LEU A 201 15.01 -13.77 0.10
N GLY A 202 13.85 -14.27 -0.32
CA GLY A 202 12.73 -14.54 0.60
C GLY A 202 12.94 -15.76 1.51
N GLY A 203 12.40 -15.68 2.72
CA GLY A 203 12.51 -16.69 3.78
C GLY A 203 12.44 -16.05 5.17
N GLU A 204 12.64 -16.86 6.21
CA GLU A 204 12.74 -16.38 7.60
C GLU A 204 14.18 -15.96 7.93
N ASP A 205 14.37 -15.03 8.87
CA ASP A 205 15.73 -14.65 9.32
C ASP A 205 16.24 -15.59 10.43
N PRO A 206 17.33 -16.36 10.20
CA PRO A 206 17.90 -17.25 11.21
C PRO A 206 18.93 -16.56 12.12
N SER A 207 19.21 -15.26 11.95
CA SER A 207 20.33 -14.56 12.59
C SER A 207 20.32 -14.67 14.12
N GLU A 208 19.15 -14.45 14.73
CA GLU A 208 18.91 -14.40 16.18
C GLU A 208 18.57 -15.76 16.83
N LEU A 209 18.48 -16.84 16.04
CA LEU A 209 18.11 -18.16 16.59
C LEU A 209 19.31 -18.88 17.24
N PRO A 210 19.09 -19.61 18.35
CA PRO A 210 20.11 -20.48 18.92
C PRO A 210 20.33 -21.76 18.08
N GLU A 211 21.49 -22.39 18.20
CA GLU A 211 21.68 -23.75 17.70
C GLU A 211 20.85 -24.74 18.55
N PRO A 212 20.23 -25.80 17.95
CA PRO A 212 20.31 -26.25 16.57
C PRO A 212 19.28 -25.61 15.60
N LEU A 213 18.39 -24.74 16.10
CA LEU A 213 17.30 -24.13 15.31
C LEU A 213 17.82 -23.30 14.14
N LYS A 214 18.87 -22.51 14.37
CA LYS A 214 19.52 -21.70 13.32
C LYS A 214 19.93 -22.52 12.10
N LYS A 215 20.59 -23.66 12.32
CA LYS A 215 21.01 -24.58 11.27
C LYS A 215 19.82 -25.18 10.53
N ALA A 216 18.79 -25.59 11.27
CA ALA A 216 17.58 -26.17 10.70
C ALA A 216 16.79 -25.14 9.86
N LEU A 217 16.61 -23.91 10.35
CA LEU A 217 15.93 -22.85 9.61
C LEU A 217 16.71 -22.42 8.36
N THR A 218 18.04 -22.39 8.44
CA THR A 218 18.89 -22.12 7.27
C THR A 218 18.71 -23.20 6.19
N ALA A 219 18.67 -24.47 6.58
CA ALA A 219 18.39 -25.57 5.66
C ALA A 219 16.96 -25.51 5.09
N TRP A 220 15.98 -25.12 5.93
CA TRP A 220 14.60 -24.91 5.52
C TRP A 220 14.49 -23.79 4.48
N ASN A 221 15.10 -22.63 4.69
CA ASN A 221 15.15 -21.52 3.73
C ASN A 221 15.76 -21.96 2.39
N ALA A 222 16.83 -22.76 2.42
CA ALA A 222 17.46 -23.29 1.22
C ALA A 222 16.55 -24.28 0.44
N SER A 223 15.55 -24.85 1.10
CA SER A 223 14.59 -25.80 0.51
C SER A 223 13.38 -25.12 -0.17
N LEU A 224 13.23 -23.81 -0.01
CA LEU A 224 12.13 -23.04 -0.58
C LEU A 224 12.31 -22.82 -2.09
N PRO A 225 11.23 -22.50 -2.82
CA PRO A 225 11.32 -22.00 -4.19
C PRO A 225 12.12 -20.69 -4.32
N PRO A 226 12.59 -20.36 -5.54
CA PRO A 226 13.26 -19.08 -5.79
C PRO A 226 12.27 -17.93 -5.90
N PHE A 227 12.31 -17.01 -4.93
CA PHE A 227 11.51 -15.79 -4.85
C PHE A 227 12.17 -14.75 -3.93
N ASP A 228 11.69 -13.51 -3.98
CA ASP A 228 12.13 -12.40 -3.13
C ASP A 228 11.37 -12.31 -1.79
N ALA A 229 11.85 -11.42 -0.92
CA ALA A 229 11.19 -11.12 0.36
C ALA A 229 9.75 -10.61 0.17
N ALA A 230 9.46 -9.88 -0.92
CA ALA A 230 8.11 -9.40 -1.19
C ALA A 230 7.11 -10.55 -1.41
N PHE A 231 7.50 -11.61 -2.13
CA PHE A 231 6.71 -12.84 -2.23
C PHE A 231 6.43 -13.45 -0.87
N TYR A 232 7.49 -13.60 -0.07
CA TYR A 232 7.40 -14.25 1.22
C TYR A 232 6.42 -13.52 2.14
N ASN A 233 6.55 -12.20 2.22
CA ASN A 233 5.67 -11.34 3.00
C ASN A 233 4.22 -11.42 2.53
N ALA A 234 3.99 -11.43 1.21
CA ALA A 234 2.64 -11.57 0.67
C ALA A 234 2.01 -12.93 1.02
N VAL A 235 2.78 -14.01 0.96
CA VAL A 235 2.29 -15.35 1.34
C VAL A 235 2.00 -15.43 2.84
N SER A 236 2.84 -14.82 3.70
CA SER A 236 2.59 -14.76 5.15
C SER A 236 1.35 -13.95 5.53
N CYS A 237 0.94 -12.99 4.68
CA CYS A 237 -0.27 -12.20 4.91
C CYS A 237 -1.52 -12.75 4.20
N GLU A 238 -1.42 -13.86 3.46
CA GLU A 238 -2.58 -14.45 2.79
C GLU A 238 -3.47 -15.16 3.83
N GLY A 239 -4.72 -14.70 3.97
CA GLY A 239 -5.66 -15.26 4.96
C GLY A 239 -5.93 -16.76 4.83
N ALA A 240 -5.70 -17.34 3.65
CA ALA A 240 -5.78 -18.79 3.45
C ALA A 240 -4.70 -19.58 4.22
N PHE A 241 -3.59 -18.94 4.57
CA PHE A 241 -2.46 -19.57 5.26
C PHE A 241 -2.19 -19.00 6.67
N GLU A 242 -2.91 -17.94 7.07
CA GLU A 242 -2.77 -17.26 8.37
C GLU A 242 -2.70 -18.26 9.54
N ALA A 243 -3.66 -19.18 9.64
CA ALA A 243 -3.68 -20.18 10.72
C ALA A 243 -2.43 -21.09 10.75
N THR A 244 -1.85 -21.41 9.58
CA THR A 244 -0.61 -22.21 9.52
C THR A 244 0.60 -21.37 9.91
N TYR A 245 0.62 -20.10 9.50
CA TYR A 245 1.69 -19.18 9.85
C TYR A 245 1.69 -18.85 11.36
N GLU A 246 0.53 -18.61 11.96
CA GLU A 246 0.37 -18.43 13.41
C GLU A 246 0.85 -19.67 14.20
N GLU A 247 0.50 -20.88 13.75
CA GLU A 247 1.02 -22.13 14.35
C GLU A 247 2.56 -22.16 14.30
N VAL A 248 3.18 -21.74 13.20
CA VAL A 248 4.65 -21.67 13.12
C VAL A 248 5.22 -20.67 14.12
N GLN A 249 4.62 -19.49 14.27
CA GLN A 249 5.11 -18.47 15.20
C GLN A 249 5.01 -18.93 16.66
N GLU A 250 3.88 -19.52 17.05
CA GLU A 250 3.67 -20.06 18.40
C GLU A 250 4.69 -21.17 18.72
N VAL A 251 4.81 -22.15 17.82
CA VAL A 251 5.72 -23.28 18.02
C VAL A 251 7.19 -22.85 17.95
N SER A 252 7.52 -21.82 17.16
CA SER A 252 8.87 -21.23 17.12
C SER A 252 9.25 -20.59 18.46
N GLY A 253 8.32 -19.88 19.11
CA GLY A 253 8.53 -19.34 20.44
C GLY A 253 8.87 -20.42 21.47
N LEU A 254 8.07 -21.50 21.51
CA LEU A 254 8.29 -22.64 22.40
C LEU A 254 9.63 -23.34 22.14
N ALA A 255 10.00 -23.51 20.86
CA ALA A 255 11.28 -24.11 20.49
C ALA A 255 12.47 -23.23 20.92
N CYS A 256 12.34 -21.90 20.85
CA CYS A 256 13.38 -20.97 21.30
C CYS A 256 13.57 -20.99 22.82
N GLU A 257 12.51 -21.22 23.60
CA GLU A 257 12.59 -21.33 25.06
C GLU A 257 13.33 -22.62 25.50
N ALA A 258 13.20 -23.70 24.74
CA ALA A 258 13.86 -24.98 25.03
C ALA A 258 14.52 -25.62 23.78
N PRO A 259 15.61 -25.06 23.24
CA PRO A 259 16.20 -25.50 21.96
C PRO A 259 16.76 -26.93 21.97
N SER A 260 17.01 -27.49 23.15
CA SER A 260 17.50 -28.85 23.35
C SER A 260 16.40 -29.88 23.59
N ASP A 261 15.13 -29.48 23.70
CA ASP A 261 14.01 -30.40 23.82
C ASP A 261 13.65 -30.98 22.45
N GLY A 262 13.92 -32.28 22.27
CA GLY A 262 13.62 -32.99 21.03
C GLY A 262 12.14 -33.01 20.66
N THR A 263 11.23 -32.88 21.64
CA THR A 263 9.78 -32.84 21.38
C THR A 263 9.38 -31.49 20.79
N ALA A 264 9.84 -30.39 21.40
CA ALA A 264 9.61 -29.04 20.89
C ALA A 264 10.25 -28.85 19.51
N PHE A 265 11.48 -29.34 19.33
CA PHE A 265 12.17 -29.30 18.03
C PHE A 265 11.40 -30.07 16.94
N ALA A 266 10.93 -31.29 17.22
CA ALA A 266 10.17 -32.07 16.26
C ALA A 266 8.81 -31.44 15.92
N ALA A 267 8.14 -30.81 16.89
CA ALA A 267 6.91 -30.06 16.66
C ALA A 267 7.15 -28.85 15.74
N TRP A 268 8.26 -28.14 15.96
CA TRP A 268 8.68 -27.00 15.15
C TRP A 268 9.07 -27.39 13.72
N GLU A 269 9.83 -28.46 13.54
CA GLU A 269 10.12 -28.97 12.19
C GLU A 269 8.83 -29.36 11.44
N LYS A 270 7.87 -29.94 12.15
CA LYS A 270 6.57 -30.31 11.58
C LYS A 270 5.75 -29.08 11.18
N SER A 271 5.75 -28.00 11.97
CA SER A 271 5.04 -26.76 11.60
C SER A 271 5.72 -26.08 10.41
N LEU A 272 7.05 -26.03 10.37
CA LEU A 272 7.82 -25.54 9.22
C LEU A 272 7.59 -26.36 7.95
N ALA A 273 7.42 -27.68 8.05
CA ALA A 273 7.07 -28.53 6.91
C ALA A 273 5.69 -28.20 6.34
N LYS A 274 4.69 -27.98 7.20
CA LYS A 274 3.35 -27.50 6.78
C LYS A 274 3.45 -26.15 6.09
N TRP A 275 4.20 -25.21 6.67
CA TRP A 275 4.36 -23.88 6.10
C TRP A 275 5.05 -23.89 4.75
N ARG A 276 6.09 -24.73 4.60
CA ARG A 276 6.73 -24.97 3.31
C ARG A 276 5.75 -25.50 2.27
N ALA A 277 4.83 -26.40 2.63
CA ALA A 277 3.80 -26.89 1.73
C ALA A 277 2.85 -25.77 1.26
N CYS A 278 2.49 -24.84 2.15
CA CYS A 278 1.73 -23.63 1.80
C CYS A 278 2.51 -22.74 0.80
N ILE A 279 3.79 -22.50 1.05
CA ILE A 279 4.65 -21.72 0.15
C ILE A 279 4.78 -22.38 -1.22
N LEU A 280 4.97 -23.71 -1.28
CA LEU A 280 5.03 -24.46 -2.53
C LEU A 280 3.71 -24.36 -3.31
N LEU A 281 2.58 -24.48 -2.62
CA LEU A 281 1.26 -24.31 -3.20
C LEU A 281 1.08 -22.90 -3.77
N ALA A 282 1.43 -21.88 -2.99
CA ALA A 282 1.37 -20.47 -3.43
C ALA A 282 2.26 -20.24 -4.65
N TYR A 283 3.51 -20.71 -4.61
CA TYR A 283 4.44 -20.55 -5.72
C TYR A 283 3.93 -21.24 -6.99
N ALA A 284 3.44 -22.47 -6.89
CA ALA A 284 2.89 -23.20 -8.03
C ALA A 284 1.64 -22.56 -8.63
N ALA A 285 0.80 -21.94 -7.79
CA ALA A 285 -0.44 -21.30 -8.21
C ALA A 285 -0.27 -19.86 -8.72
N LEU A 286 0.78 -19.16 -8.28
CA LEU A 286 0.99 -17.73 -8.57
C LEU A 286 2.10 -17.47 -9.59
N VAL A 287 3.13 -18.34 -9.63
CA VAL A 287 4.27 -18.18 -10.53
C VAL A 287 4.15 -19.13 -11.72
N PRO A 288 4.07 -18.61 -12.97
CA PRO A 288 4.01 -19.44 -14.17
C PRO A 288 5.19 -20.42 -14.28
N PRO A 289 4.98 -21.71 -14.59
CA PRO A 289 6.05 -22.71 -14.63
C PRO A 289 7.18 -22.40 -15.61
N ASN A 290 6.89 -21.69 -16.69
CA ASN A 290 7.85 -21.28 -17.70
C ASN A 290 8.85 -20.21 -17.21
N THR A 291 8.60 -19.54 -16.07
CA THR A 291 9.52 -18.52 -15.51
C THR A 291 10.39 -19.06 -14.37
N TRP A 292 10.14 -20.28 -13.88
CA TRP A 292 10.83 -20.81 -12.69
C TRP A 292 12.35 -20.91 -12.87
N HIS A 293 12.82 -21.25 -14.08
CA HIS A 293 14.26 -21.29 -14.38
C HIS A 293 14.91 -19.91 -14.28
N GLN A 294 14.23 -18.87 -14.78
CA GLN A 294 14.73 -17.49 -14.71
C GLN A 294 14.84 -17.02 -13.25
N TYR A 295 13.85 -17.33 -12.41
CA TYR A 295 13.94 -17.03 -10.98
C TYR A 295 15.02 -17.83 -10.26
N ALA A 296 15.20 -19.10 -10.62
CA ALA A 296 16.27 -19.90 -10.03
C ALA A 296 17.65 -19.32 -10.28
N GLU A 297 17.89 -18.80 -11.49
CA GLU A 297 19.12 -18.10 -11.85
C GLU A 297 19.23 -16.74 -11.12
N GLN A 298 18.18 -15.93 -11.14
CA GLN A 298 18.16 -14.60 -10.53
C GLN A 298 18.43 -14.63 -9.02
N TYR A 299 17.81 -15.56 -8.31
CA TYR A 299 17.90 -15.65 -6.85
C TYR A 299 18.96 -16.65 -6.36
N HIS A 300 19.68 -17.29 -7.29
CA HIS A 300 20.66 -18.34 -6.99
C HIS A 300 20.12 -19.45 -6.06
N ARG A 301 18.83 -19.79 -6.20
CA ARG A 301 18.14 -20.82 -5.42
C ARG A 301 17.45 -21.80 -6.39
N PRO A 302 17.73 -23.11 -6.33
CA PRO A 302 17.18 -24.04 -7.31
C PRO A 302 15.67 -24.24 -7.12
N VAL A 303 14.98 -24.61 -8.20
CA VAL A 303 13.58 -25.06 -8.12
C VAL A 303 13.52 -26.37 -7.33
N PRO A 304 12.75 -26.46 -6.22
CA PRO A 304 12.65 -27.69 -5.43
C PRO A 304 12.09 -28.87 -6.22
N SER A 305 12.58 -30.08 -5.91
CA SER A 305 12.16 -31.30 -6.62
C SER A 305 10.66 -31.59 -6.51
N ASP A 306 10.01 -31.10 -5.46
CA ASP A 306 8.57 -31.25 -5.23
C ASP A 306 7.76 -30.52 -6.31
N LEU A 307 8.20 -29.32 -6.70
CA LEU A 307 7.62 -28.57 -7.82
C LEU A 307 7.87 -29.28 -9.14
N THR A 308 9.10 -29.77 -9.37
CA THR A 308 9.44 -30.48 -10.61
C THR A 308 8.61 -31.77 -10.78
N LYS A 309 8.37 -32.52 -9.68
CA LYS A 309 7.50 -33.72 -9.69
C LYS A 309 6.04 -33.37 -9.94
N ALA A 310 5.58 -32.22 -9.45
CA ALA A 310 4.23 -31.74 -9.64
C ALA A 310 4.01 -30.98 -10.97
N LEU A 311 5.06 -30.74 -11.76
CA LEU A 311 5.05 -29.84 -12.91
C LEU A 311 3.87 -30.09 -13.87
N ALA A 312 3.60 -31.36 -14.24
CA ALA A 312 2.49 -31.69 -15.14
C ALA A 312 1.11 -31.29 -14.57
N LYS A 313 0.90 -31.41 -13.25
CA LYS A 313 -0.34 -30.96 -12.59
C LYS A 313 -0.41 -29.44 -12.57
N VAL A 314 0.70 -28.78 -12.33
CA VAL A 314 0.79 -27.32 -12.33
C VAL A 314 0.51 -26.77 -13.73
N GLU A 315 1.14 -27.31 -14.77
CA GLU A 315 0.88 -26.94 -16.17
C GLU A 315 -0.58 -27.19 -16.57
N ALA A 316 -1.21 -28.28 -16.10
CA ALA A 316 -2.63 -28.52 -16.32
C ALA A 316 -3.50 -27.45 -15.65
N ALA A 317 -3.17 -27.05 -14.41
CA ALA A 317 -3.88 -25.98 -13.71
C ALA A 317 -3.73 -24.63 -14.41
N TRP A 318 -2.53 -24.30 -14.89
CA TRP A 318 -2.29 -23.09 -15.69
C TRP A 318 -2.92 -23.15 -17.09
N SER A 319 -3.08 -24.33 -17.67
CA SER A 319 -3.79 -24.48 -18.95
C SER A 319 -5.30 -24.30 -18.79
N GLN A 320 -5.87 -24.79 -17.68
CA GLN A 320 -7.29 -24.64 -17.37
C GLN A 320 -7.63 -23.22 -16.87
N TYR A 321 -6.71 -22.59 -16.15
CA TYR A 321 -6.82 -21.25 -15.59
C TYR A 321 -5.61 -20.40 -16.00
N PRO A 322 -5.54 -19.95 -17.26
CA PRO A 322 -4.38 -19.25 -17.79
C PRO A 322 -4.22 -17.81 -17.29
N GLU A 323 -5.34 -17.16 -16.94
CA GLU A 323 -5.32 -15.77 -16.52
C GLU A 323 -4.89 -15.64 -15.06
N GLN A 324 -4.06 -14.66 -14.74
CA GLN A 324 -3.57 -14.46 -13.37
C GLN A 324 -4.71 -14.30 -12.34
N THR A 325 -5.82 -13.66 -12.74
CA THR A 325 -7.03 -13.48 -11.92
C THR A 325 -7.73 -14.79 -11.53
N GLN A 326 -7.47 -15.88 -12.26
CA GLN A 326 -8.06 -17.20 -11.99
C GLN A 326 -7.26 -18.01 -10.95
N ARG A 327 -6.42 -17.34 -10.13
CA ARG A 327 -5.57 -17.98 -9.11
C ARG A 327 -6.34 -18.90 -8.18
N ARG A 328 -7.59 -18.57 -7.83
CA ARG A 328 -8.44 -19.40 -6.98
C ARG A 328 -8.68 -20.79 -7.59
N GLY A 329 -8.94 -20.86 -8.90
CA GLY A 329 -9.09 -22.14 -9.59
C GLY A 329 -7.80 -22.97 -9.58
N ARG A 330 -6.64 -22.32 -9.70
CA ARG A 330 -5.34 -22.98 -9.55
C ARG A 330 -5.09 -23.49 -8.13
N PHE A 331 -5.41 -22.68 -7.11
CA PHE A 331 -5.33 -23.10 -5.71
C PHE A 331 -6.22 -24.32 -5.43
N GLU A 332 -7.46 -24.32 -5.92
CA GLU A 332 -8.38 -25.44 -5.74
C GLU A 332 -7.90 -26.71 -6.46
N MET A 333 -7.35 -26.60 -7.67
CA MET A 333 -6.78 -27.75 -8.40
C MET A 333 -5.50 -28.31 -7.78
N LEU A 334 -4.69 -27.44 -7.18
CA LEU A 334 -3.40 -27.81 -6.59
C LEU A 334 -3.51 -28.10 -5.09
N ALA A 335 -4.69 -27.96 -4.50
CA ALA A 335 -4.94 -28.26 -3.10
C ALA A 335 -4.50 -29.71 -2.77
N GLY A 336 -3.68 -29.85 -1.73
CA GLY A 336 -3.17 -31.15 -1.29
C GLY A 336 -2.03 -31.74 -2.13
N VAL A 337 -1.61 -31.09 -3.23
CA VAL A 337 -0.49 -31.59 -4.06
C VAL A 337 0.83 -31.63 -3.29
N PHE A 338 1.04 -30.67 -2.38
CA PHE A 338 2.27 -30.52 -1.61
C PHE A 338 2.14 -30.94 -0.14
N ASN A 339 0.99 -31.53 0.24
CA ASN A 339 0.77 -32.07 1.58
C ASN A 339 1.32 -33.50 1.64
N SER A 340 2.64 -33.63 1.76
CA SER A 340 3.33 -34.93 1.90
C SER A 340 3.96 -35.09 3.26
#